data_AF-A0A971FCJ1-F1
#
_entry.id   AF-A0A971FCJ1-F1
#
_cell.length_a   1.000
_cell.length_b   1.000
_cell.length_c   1.000
_cell.angle_alpha   90.00
_cell.angle_beta   90.00
_cell.angle_gamma   90.00
#
_symmetry.space_group_name_H-M   'P 1'
#
loop_
_entity.id
_entity.type
_entity.pdbx_description
1 polymer ?
#
loop_
_entity_poly.entity_id
_entity_poly.type
_entity_poly.pdbx_seq_one_letter_code
_entity_poly.pdbx_strand_id
1 'polypeptide(L)'
;MKPFWTLLLCATCAVSAAHAATVVIDDDQMTRIDGKRAFILGVYETPKEDALYDELAASGVNLVYSGADTGVMDKLAARGMFAWINTGGQIDLSDDPEGGKKHLADLVAKFGGHPALITWEVPDEALWNCWYGATMWRRNAEVRQQREKIAALEDKALAEKLAKDRGEVERLFGTGRPAEAEALADAIWEALGETQPQPGLNLSNARERADKMAEGMLAGYEELRRLDPAHPVVMNHAPRNSVPQLAQFSRAADIIACDIYPVPRTRHVNHSDLMDQTMSSVGGYTERLKAAAPGKPVWLVLQGFGWADIQPEHTPEAKKELRRPTLAETRFMAYNAIVRGARGLVYWGTAYVEKDSEFWKDLMRAVRELADLQPVLSAPDAGPMIEADLAPTWGSLDRGVIALPKNTDSGMWLLVVNEWTDPLTYTLPLGEEHEGKRYTDPAAGVEAVVKDGALTLSIGPQSVHVLRPE
;
A
#
# COMPACT_ATOMS: atom_id res chain seq x y z
N MET A 1 -0.12 -42.50 -61.12
CA MET A 1 -0.25 -41.08 -60.74
C MET A 1 -1.43 -40.95 -59.78
N LYS A 2 -1.17 -40.72 -58.50
CA LYS A 2 -2.20 -40.52 -57.45
C LYS A 2 -2.44 -39.01 -57.29
N PRO A 3 -3.69 -38.53 -57.16
CA PRO A 3 -3.95 -37.11 -56.96
C PRO A 3 -3.67 -36.72 -55.50
N PHE A 4 -2.87 -35.68 -55.32
CA PHE A 4 -2.63 -34.99 -54.07
C PHE A 4 -3.95 -34.34 -53.57
N TRP A 5 -4.37 -34.69 -52.36
CA TRP A 5 -5.37 -33.94 -51.61
C TRP A 5 -4.64 -32.99 -50.67
N THR A 6 -4.70 -31.69 -50.98
CA THR A 6 -4.20 -30.63 -50.11
C THR A 6 -5.21 -30.42 -48.99
N LEU A 7 -4.83 -30.79 -47.75
CA LEU A 7 -5.60 -30.47 -46.55
C LEU A 7 -5.46 -28.97 -46.27
N LEU A 8 -6.54 -28.21 -46.45
CA LEU A 8 -6.59 -26.80 -46.04
C LEU A 8 -6.84 -26.77 -44.53
N LEU A 9 -5.80 -26.49 -43.73
CA LEU A 9 -5.97 -26.18 -42.31
C LEU A 9 -6.58 -24.77 -42.20
N CYS A 10 -7.89 -24.68 -41.99
CA CYS A 10 -8.51 -23.43 -41.56
C CYS A 10 -8.09 -23.17 -40.11
N ALA A 11 -7.08 -22.31 -39.93
CA ALA A 11 -6.81 -21.67 -38.66
C ALA A 11 -8.00 -20.74 -38.34
N THR A 12 -8.91 -21.20 -37.49
CA THR A 12 -9.90 -20.32 -36.87
C THR A 12 -9.17 -19.41 -35.89
N CYS A 13 -8.80 -18.21 -36.34
CA CYS A 13 -8.55 -17.09 -35.45
C CYS A 13 -9.83 -16.84 -34.66
N ALA A 14 -9.90 -17.34 -33.42
CA ALA A 14 -10.91 -16.91 -32.47
C ALA A 14 -10.62 -15.43 -32.17
N VAL A 15 -11.39 -14.56 -32.80
CA VAL A 15 -11.52 -13.17 -32.37
C VAL A 15 -12.26 -13.23 -31.04
N SER A 16 -11.53 -13.27 -29.92
CA SER A 16 -12.14 -13.05 -28.62
C SER A 16 -12.80 -11.68 -28.67
N ALA A 17 -14.13 -11.65 -28.59
CA ALA A 17 -14.84 -10.42 -28.31
C ALA A 17 -14.28 -9.87 -26.98
N ALA A 18 -13.83 -8.61 -27.00
CA ALA A 18 -13.33 -7.94 -25.80
C ALA A 18 -14.48 -7.81 -24.79
N HIS A 19 -14.53 -8.74 -23.84
CA HIS A 19 -15.41 -8.66 -22.69
C HIS A 19 -14.67 -7.99 -21.53
N ALA A 20 -15.41 -7.32 -20.64
CA ALA A 20 -14.86 -6.79 -19.40
C ALA A 20 -14.16 -7.92 -18.62
N ALA A 21 -13.04 -7.60 -17.98
CA ALA A 21 -12.33 -8.57 -17.16
C ALA A 21 -13.24 -9.01 -16.00
N THR A 22 -13.22 -10.30 -15.70
CA THR A 22 -13.97 -10.86 -14.58
C THR A 22 -13.04 -11.02 -13.39
N VAL A 23 -13.40 -10.42 -12.26
CA VAL A 23 -12.55 -10.42 -11.07
C VAL A 23 -13.28 -11.06 -9.90
N VAL A 24 -12.63 -12.06 -9.32
CA VAL A 24 -13.13 -12.80 -8.15
C VAL A 24 -12.03 -12.83 -7.10
N ILE A 25 -12.40 -12.76 -5.83
CA ILE A 25 -11.50 -12.98 -4.70
C ILE A 25 -11.75 -14.41 -4.22
N ASP A 26 -10.74 -15.27 -4.30
CA ASP A 26 -10.81 -16.64 -3.79
C ASP A 26 -10.89 -16.65 -2.24
N ASP A 27 -11.28 -17.79 -1.64
CA ASP A 27 -11.41 -17.94 -0.17
C ASP A 27 -10.08 -17.67 0.59
N ASP A 28 -8.94 -17.89 -0.05
CA ASP A 28 -7.61 -17.57 0.49
C ASP A 28 -7.15 -16.14 0.17
N GLN A 29 -8.10 -15.29 -0.22
CA GLN A 29 -7.97 -13.88 -0.55
C GLN A 29 -7.15 -13.60 -1.81
N MET A 30 -6.78 -14.62 -2.59
CA MET A 30 -6.07 -14.37 -3.84
C MET A 30 -7.00 -13.82 -4.92
N THR A 31 -6.53 -12.83 -5.67
CA THR A 31 -7.26 -12.30 -6.81
C THR A 31 -7.27 -13.33 -7.94
N ARG A 32 -8.41 -13.48 -8.60
CA ARG A 32 -8.58 -14.27 -9.81
C ARG A 32 -9.13 -13.37 -10.91
N ILE A 33 -8.38 -13.25 -11.99
CA ILE A 33 -8.74 -12.44 -13.16
C ILE A 33 -8.95 -13.41 -14.33
N ASP A 34 -10.14 -13.39 -14.92
CA ASP A 34 -10.53 -14.27 -16.04
C ASP A 34 -10.23 -15.75 -15.78
N GLY A 35 -10.59 -16.19 -14.56
CA GLY A 35 -10.40 -17.57 -14.12
C GLY A 35 -8.98 -17.92 -13.68
N LYS A 36 -7.99 -17.03 -13.83
CA LYS A 36 -6.59 -17.28 -13.46
C LYS A 36 -6.22 -16.56 -12.17
N ARG A 37 -5.63 -17.27 -11.22
CA ARG A 37 -5.10 -16.67 -9.98
C ARG A 37 -3.95 -15.73 -10.33
N ALA A 38 -3.95 -14.56 -9.73
CA ALA A 38 -3.00 -13.49 -10.01
C ALA A 38 -2.57 -12.81 -8.71
N PHE A 39 -1.27 -12.88 -8.42
CA PHE A 39 -0.66 -11.96 -7.48
C PHE A 39 -0.49 -10.60 -8.18
N ILE A 40 -1.00 -9.54 -7.56
CA ILE A 40 -0.98 -8.20 -8.17
C ILE A 40 0.39 -7.56 -7.99
N LEU A 41 0.94 -7.05 -9.10
CA LEU A 41 2.18 -6.27 -9.14
C LEU A 41 1.88 -4.99 -9.92
N GLY A 42 1.75 -3.87 -9.21
CA GLY A 42 1.29 -2.63 -9.81
C GLY A 42 2.15 -1.40 -9.60
N VAL A 43 1.81 -0.30 -10.29
CA VAL A 43 2.45 1.01 -10.15
C VAL A 43 1.43 2.17 -10.17
N TYR A 44 1.54 3.11 -9.21
CA TYR A 44 0.78 4.38 -9.17
C TYR A 44 1.42 5.42 -10.10
N GLU A 45 1.45 5.10 -11.39
CA GLU A 45 1.93 6.00 -12.42
C GLU A 45 1.10 5.79 -13.68
N THR A 46 0.78 6.88 -14.36
CA THR A 46 0.24 6.86 -15.71
C THR A 46 1.37 7.24 -16.67
N PRO A 47 2.04 6.26 -17.31
CA PRO A 47 3.16 6.55 -18.20
C PRO A 47 2.76 7.49 -19.34
N LYS A 48 3.62 8.44 -19.66
CA LYS A 48 3.41 9.39 -20.78
C LYS A 48 3.80 8.80 -22.12
N GLU A 49 4.83 7.97 -22.14
CA GLU A 49 5.45 7.42 -23.34
C GLU A 49 5.19 5.90 -23.47
N ASP A 50 4.94 5.43 -24.69
CA ASP A 50 4.66 4.02 -25.00
C ASP A 50 5.79 3.06 -24.57
N ALA A 51 7.04 3.50 -24.68
CA ALA A 51 8.21 2.71 -24.29
C ALA A 51 8.20 2.33 -22.79
N LEU A 52 7.65 3.18 -21.93
CA LEU A 52 7.54 2.88 -20.50
C LEU A 52 6.44 1.84 -20.23
N TYR A 53 5.35 1.84 -21.00
CA TYR A 53 4.37 0.75 -20.93
C TYR A 53 4.98 -0.59 -21.35
N ASP A 54 5.82 -0.59 -22.40
CA ASP A 54 6.53 -1.79 -22.85
C ASP A 54 7.51 -2.29 -21.79
N GLU A 55 8.23 -1.38 -21.11
CA GLU A 55 9.16 -1.73 -20.03
C GLU A 55 8.46 -2.30 -18.79
N LEU A 56 7.33 -1.71 -18.38
CA LEU A 56 6.50 -2.21 -17.28
C LEU A 56 5.91 -3.60 -17.60
N ALA A 57 5.34 -3.76 -18.78
CA ALA A 57 4.83 -5.05 -19.24
C ALA A 57 5.95 -6.08 -19.31
N ALA A 58 7.12 -5.68 -19.83
CA ALA A 58 8.30 -6.50 -19.83
C ALA A 58 8.58 -6.92 -18.40
N SER A 59 8.83 -6.02 -17.43
CA SER A 59 9.22 -6.33 -16.04
C SER A 59 8.23 -7.21 -15.27
N GLY A 60 7.01 -7.37 -15.77
CA GLY A 60 5.98 -8.23 -15.18
C GLY A 60 5.00 -7.49 -14.29
N VAL A 61 4.99 -6.15 -14.35
CA VAL A 61 3.88 -5.34 -13.84
C VAL A 61 2.61 -5.76 -14.56
N ASN A 62 1.55 -6.03 -13.80
CA ASN A 62 0.26 -6.46 -14.33
C ASN A 62 -0.86 -5.46 -14.02
N LEU A 63 -0.62 -4.42 -13.22
CA LEU A 63 -1.62 -3.43 -12.85
C LEU A 63 -1.04 -2.00 -12.90
N VAL A 64 -1.69 -1.08 -13.62
CA VAL A 64 -1.19 0.31 -13.79
C VAL A 64 -2.32 1.31 -13.55
N TYR A 65 -2.02 2.41 -12.86
CA TYR A 65 -2.99 3.48 -12.68
C TYR A 65 -3.29 4.16 -14.02
N SER A 66 -4.52 4.02 -14.52
CA SER A 66 -4.84 4.52 -15.87
C SER A 66 -5.21 6.00 -15.88
N GLY A 67 -5.57 6.57 -14.73
CA GLY A 67 -6.49 7.71 -14.71
C GLY A 67 -7.83 7.34 -15.37
N ALA A 68 -8.84 8.18 -15.28
CA ALA A 68 -10.12 7.97 -15.97
C ALA A 68 -9.97 8.24 -17.49
N ASP A 69 -9.11 7.47 -18.18
CA ASP A 69 -8.68 7.64 -19.56
C ASP A 69 -8.69 6.30 -20.33
N THR A 70 -9.61 6.17 -21.29
CA THR A 70 -9.76 4.97 -22.12
C THR A 70 -8.55 4.72 -23.02
N GLY A 71 -7.87 5.77 -23.50
CA GLY A 71 -6.69 5.61 -24.34
C GLY A 71 -5.51 5.01 -23.59
N VAL A 72 -5.38 5.32 -22.29
CA VAL A 72 -4.41 4.63 -21.42
C VAL A 72 -4.81 3.17 -21.23
N MET A 73 -6.08 2.90 -20.94
CA MET A 73 -6.57 1.53 -20.75
C MET A 73 -6.41 0.67 -22.01
N ASP A 74 -6.62 1.23 -23.20
CA ASP A 74 -6.37 0.56 -24.49
C ASP A 74 -4.89 0.16 -24.62
N LYS A 75 -3.96 1.06 -24.25
CA LYS A 75 -2.52 0.76 -24.25
C LYS A 75 -2.14 -0.36 -23.28
N LEU A 76 -2.80 -0.42 -22.12
CA LEU A 76 -2.60 -1.47 -21.12
C LEU A 76 -3.14 -2.81 -21.64
N ALA A 77 -4.38 -2.83 -22.15
CA ALA A 77 -5.01 -4.02 -22.71
C ALA A 77 -4.18 -4.62 -23.86
N ALA A 78 -3.65 -3.77 -24.76
CA ALA A 78 -2.79 -4.20 -25.86
C ALA A 78 -1.49 -4.90 -25.41
N ARG A 79 -1.09 -4.71 -24.15
CA ARG A 79 0.11 -5.29 -23.53
C ARG A 79 -0.21 -6.36 -22.49
N GLY A 80 -1.48 -6.76 -22.36
CA GLY A 80 -1.92 -7.74 -21.36
C GLY A 80 -1.81 -7.25 -19.91
N MET A 81 -1.74 -5.94 -19.70
CA MET A 81 -1.77 -5.32 -18.38
C MET A 81 -3.19 -4.84 -18.05
N PHE A 82 -3.47 -4.74 -16.75
CA PHE A 82 -4.73 -4.26 -16.20
C PHE A 82 -4.63 -2.84 -15.69
N ALA A 83 -5.79 -2.23 -15.48
CA ALA A 83 -6.00 -0.86 -15.07
C ALA A 83 -6.84 -0.81 -13.79
N TRP A 84 -6.62 0.25 -13.01
CA TRP A 84 -7.58 0.72 -12.02
C TRP A 84 -7.86 2.21 -12.15
N ILE A 85 -9.05 2.59 -11.69
CA ILE A 85 -9.53 3.97 -11.70
C ILE A 85 -9.96 4.36 -10.29
N ASN A 86 -9.53 5.54 -9.86
CA ASN A 86 -10.00 6.15 -8.62
C ASN A 86 -11.36 6.83 -8.86
N THR A 87 -12.33 6.56 -7.99
CA THR A 87 -13.69 7.13 -8.08
C THR A 87 -13.72 8.61 -7.71
N GLY A 88 -12.69 9.11 -7.04
CA GLY A 88 -12.65 10.46 -6.47
C GLY A 88 -13.60 10.62 -5.28
N GLY A 89 -13.55 11.81 -4.68
CA GLY A 89 -14.29 12.14 -3.44
C GLY A 89 -15.80 11.98 -3.53
N GLN A 90 -16.36 11.95 -4.73
CA GLN A 90 -17.81 11.87 -4.98
C GLN A 90 -18.42 10.50 -4.65
N ILE A 91 -17.61 9.48 -4.31
CA ILE A 91 -18.14 8.25 -3.70
C ILE A 91 -18.63 8.50 -2.26
N ASP A 92 -18.17 9.55 -1.58
CA ASP A 92 -18.75 9.96 -0.31
C ASP A 92 -20.11 10.64 -0.56
N LEU A 93 -21.19 9.89 -0.36
CA LEU A 93 -22.55 10.37 -0.56
C LEU A 93 -23.10 11.17 0.62
N SER A 94 -22.28 11.53 1.62
CA SER A 94 -22.78 12.16 2.84
C SER A 94 -23.31 13.59 2.65
N ASP A 95 -22.76 14.34 1.68
CA ASP A 95 -23.13 15.73 1.41
C ASP A 95 -23.93 15.92 0.09
N ASP A 96 -23.62 15.16 -0.95
CA ASP A 96 -24.32 15.22 -2.25
C ASP A 96 -24.62 13.81 -2.80
N PRO A 97 -25.65 13.12 -2.25
CA PRO A 97 -25.98 11.77 -2.68
C PRO A 97 -26.34 11.65 -4.16
N GLU A 98 -27.09 12.62 -4.70
CA GLU A 98 -27.59 12.55 -6.07
C GLU A 98 -26.48 12.83 -7.09
N GLY A 99 -25.64 13.85 -6.83
CA GLY A 99 -24.47 14.11 -7.65
C GLY A 99 -23.45 12.98 -7.60
N GLY A 100 -23.20 12.41 -6.42
CA GLY A 100 -22.30 11.27 -6.24
C GLY A 100 -22.78 10.01 -6.96
N LYS A 101 -24.06 9.62 -6.82
CA LYS A 101 -24.63 8.48 -7.57
C LYS A 101 -24.54 8.69 -9.08
N LYS A 102 -24.83 9.89 -9.56
CA LYS A 102 -24.71 10.22 -10.99
C LYS A 102 -23.26 10.05 -11.47
N HIS A 103 -22.30 10.56 -10.70
CA HIS A 103 -20.88 10.44 -11.01
C HIS A 103 -20.43 8.97 -11.10
N LEU A 104 -20.82 8.14 -10.12
CA LEU A 104 -20.51 6.71 -10.14
C LEU A 104 -21.15 6.00 -11.35
N ALA A 105 -22.40 6.33 -11.69
CA ALA A 105 -23.07 5.79 -12.87
C ALA A 105 -22.36 6.19 -14.18
N ASP A 106 -21.92 7.45 -14.29
CA ASP A 106 -21.16 7.93 -15.45
C ASP A 106 -19.81 7.22 -15.58
N LEU A 107 -19.09 7.00 -14.47
CA LEU A 107 -17.83 6.24 -14.44
C LEU A 107 -18.05 4.80 -14.93
N VAL A 108 -19.02 4.09 -14.35
CA VAL A 108 -19.33 2.69 -14.72
C VAL A 108 -19.76 2.61 -16.18
N ALA A 109 -20.64 3.50 -16.64
CA ALA A 109 -21.09 3.51 -18.02
C ALA A 109 -19.93 3.73 -19.02
N LYS A 110 -18.92 4.51 -18.63
CA LYS A 110 -17.77 4.82 -19.48
C LYS A 110 -16.66 3.77 -19.44
N PHE A 111 -16.35 3.22 -18.27
CA PHE A 111 -15.16 2.39 -18.09
C PHE A 111 -15.43 0.95 -17.62
N GLY A 112 -16.61 0.68 -17.02
CA GLY A 112 -16.95 -0.64 -16.46
C GLY A 112 -16.98 -1.77 -17.50
N GLY A 113 -17.14 -1.43 -18.78
CA GLY A 113 -17.06 -2.40 -19.88
C GLY A 113 -15.66 -2.67 -20.43
N HIS A 114 -14.63 -1.96 -19.95
CA HIS A 114 -13.30 -2.02 -20.56
C HIS A 114 -12.54 -3.30 -20.15
N PRO A 115 -11.95 -4.06 -21.09
CA PRO A 115 -11.24 -5.32 -20.80
C PRO A 115 -10.00 -5.19 -19.91
N ALA A 116 -9.55 -3.97 -19.63
CA ALA A 116 -8.38 -3.72 -18.78
C ALA A 116 -8.78 -3.41 -17.34
N LEU A 117 -10.01 -2.92 -17.10
CA LEU A 117 -10.41 -2.55 -15.75
C LEU A 117 -10.51 -3.82 -14.90
N ILE A 118 -9.84 -3.83 -13.74
CA ILE A 118 -9.99 -4.94 -12.78
C ILE A 118 -10.43 -4.48 -11.40
N THR A 119 -10.37 -3.19 -11.10
CA THR A 119 -10.80 -2.68 -9.80
C THR A 119 -11.08 -1.19 -9.86
N TRP A 120 -11.99 -0.76 -9.01
CA TRP A 120 -12.15 0.64 -8.63
C TRP A 120 -11.33 0.92 -7.38
N GLU A 121 -10.96 2.17 -7.17
CA GLU A 121 -10.32 2.63 -5.94
C GLU A 121 -11.12 3.81 -5.37
N VAL A 122 -11.38 3.80 -4.07
CA VAL A 122 -12.00 4.95 -3.39
C VAL A 122 -10.97 6.08 -3.18
N PRO A 123 -11.35 7.28 -2.70
CA PRO A 123 -10.40 8.34 -2.41
C PRO A 123 -9.23 7.89 -1.54
N ASP A 124 -8.05 8.34 -1.93
CA ASP A 124 -6.81 8.05 -1.23
C ASP A 124 -6.85 8.56 0.22
N GLU A 125 -6.43 7.71 1.14
CA GLU A 125 -6.28 7.99 2.58
C GLU A 125 -7.50 8.69 3.23
N ALA A 126 -8.73 8.39 2.78
CA ALA A 126 -9.95 9.12 3.17
C ALA A 126 -10.12 9.31 4.69
N LEU A 127 -9.89 8.24 5.47
CA LEU A 127 -9.94 8.28 6.94
C LEU A 127 -8.88 9.22 7.53
N TRP A 128 -7.64 9.15 7.06
CA TRP A 128 -6.56 9.98 7.58
C TRP A 128 -6.78 11.46 7.25
N ASN A 129 -7.31 11.75 6.07
CA ASN A 129 -7.63 13.10 5.63
C ASN A 129 -8.65 13.81 6.53
N CYS A 130 -9.51 13.06 7.25
CA CYS A 130 -10.39 13.61 8.29
C CYS A 130 -9.63 14.25 9.48
N TRP A 131 -8.40 13.80 9.73
CA TRP A 131 -7.51 14.27 10.81
C TRP A 131 -6.39 15.18 10.29
N TYR A 132 -5.85 14.87 9.11
CA TYR A 132 -4.70 15.56 8.54
C TYR A 132 -4.96 17.06 8.31
N GLY A 133 -6.09 17.40 7.68
CA GLY A 133 -6.45 18.81 7.42
C GLY A 133 -6.56 19.64 8.70
N ALA A 134 -7.21 19.09 9.73
CA ALA A 134 -7.30 19.72 11.05
C ALA A 134 -5.93 19.84 11.73
N THR A 135 -5.06 18.85 11.57
CA THR A 135 -3.69 18.90 12.10
C THR A 135 -2.87 19.99 11.41
N MET A 136 -2.92 20.06 10.07
CA MET A 136 -2.22 21.09 9.29
C MET A 136 -2.72 22.49 9.60
N TRP A 137 -4.01 22.65 9.88
CA TRP A 137 -4.55 23.90 10.36
C TRP A 137 -4.13 24.20 11.81
N ARG A 138 -4.68 23.46 12.78
CA ARG A 138 -4.62 23.78 14.22
C ARG A 138 -3.21 23.72 14.80
N ARG A 139 -2.34 22.86 14.28
CA ARG A 139 -0.99 22.67 14.84
C ARG A 139 0.11 23.34 14.03
N ASN A 140 -0.15 23.74 12.79
CA ASN A 140 0.86 24.34 11.92
C ASN A 140 0.47 25.75 11.45
N ALA A 141 -0.50 25.87 10.53
CA ALA A 141 -0.82 27.14 9.90
C ALA A 141 -1.36 28.18 10.90
N GLU A 142 -2.28 27.78 11.77
CA GLU A 142 -2.86 28.64 12.81
C GLU A 142 -1.79 29.18 13.75
N VAL A 143 -0.87 28.32 14.18
CA VAL A 143 0.22 28.69 15.10
C VAL A 143 1.09 29.79 14.48
N ARG A 144 1.48 29.65 13.21
CA ARG A 144 2.27 30.66 12.51
C ARG A 144 1.50 31.98 12.37
N GLN A 145 0.27 31.92 11.88
CA GLN A 145 -0.54 33.12 11.63
C GLN A 145 -0.83 33.89 12.92
N GLN A 146 -1.21 33.21 14.00
CA GLN A 146 -1.44 33.86 15.28
C GLN A 146 -0.15 34.47 15.84
N ARG A 147 0.99 33.77 15.77
CA ARG A 147 2.28 34.31 16.24
C ARG A 147 2.68 35.57 15.47
N GLU A 148 2.53 35.57 14.15
CA GLU A 148 2.81 36.73 13.31
C GLU A 148 1.93 37.93 13.68
N LYS A 149 0.62 37.71 13.84
CA LYS A 149 -0.33 38.78 14.21
C LYS A 149 -0.11 39.30 15.62
N ILE A 150 0.12 38.41 16.60
CA ILE A 150 0.46 38.80 17.98
C ILE A 150 1.74 39.65 17.99
N ALA A 151 2.77 39.27 17.23
CA ALA A 151 4.02 40.03 17.15
C ALA A 151 3.84 41.42 16.52
N ALA A 152 2.86 41.58 15.62
CA ALA A 152 2.54 42.84 14.95
C ALA A 152 1.70 43.81 15.80
N LEU A 153 1.18 43.39 16.96
CA LEU A 153 0.35 44.26 17.81
C LEU A 153 1.14 45.46 18.37
N GLU A 154 0.52 46.64 18.28
CA GLU A 154 1.00 47.86 18.93
C GLU A 154 0.77 47.81 20.45
N ASP A 155 -0.37 47.27 20.88
CA ASP A 155 -0.67 47.03 22.29
C ASP A 155 0.20 45.89 22.85
N LYS A 156 1.26 46.27 23.57
CA LYS A 156 2.23 45.33 24.13
C LYS A 156 1.66 44.49 25.27
N ALA A 157 0.69 45.00 26.03
CA ALA A 157 0.07 44.24 27.11
C ALA A 157 -0.83 43.13 26.54
N LEU A 158 -1.60 43.46 25.50
CA LEU A 158 -2.39 42.47 24.77
C LEU A 158 -1.47 41.43 24.10
N ALA A 159 -0.40 41.86 23.44
CA ALA A 159 0.55 40.95 22.80
C ALA A 159 1.17 39.95 23.79
N GLU A 160 1.58 40.40 24.99
CA GLU A 160 2.13 39.51 26.02
C GLU A 160 1.09 38.49 26.52
N LYS A 161 -0.16 38.93 26.75
CA LYS A 161 -1.25 38.03 27.15
C LYS A 161 -1.49 36.97 26.08
N LEU A 162 -1.66 37.36 24.82
CA LEU A 162 -1.98 36.42 23.74
C LEU A 162 -0.82 35.45 23.45
N ALA A 163 0.44 35.88 23.65
CA ALA A 163 1.57 34.97 23.58
C ALA A 163 1.52 33.88 24.68
N LYS A 164 1.11 34.23 25.90
CA LYS A 164 0.89 33.26 27.00
C LYS A 164 -0.28 32.33 26.69
N ASP A 165 -1.41 32.87 26.23
CA ASP A 165 -2.56 32.08 25.81
C ASP A 165 -2.18 31.13 24.66
N ARG A 166 -1.30 31.55 23.76
CA ARG A 166 -0.82 30.68 22.67
C ARG A 166 0.01 29.51 23.20
N GLY A 167 0.92 29.78 24.14
CA GLY A 167 1.66 28.72 24.83
C GLY A 167 0.77 27.77 25.61
N GLU A 168 -0.31 28.28 26.22
CA GLU A 168 -1.29 27.46 26.91
C GLU A 168 -2.05 26.53 25.96
N VAL A 169 -2.38 26.98 24.75
CA VAL A 169 -2.97 26.09 23.73
C VAL A 169 -2.03 24.97 23.30
N GLU A 170 -0.74 25.25 23.13
CA GLU A 170 0.25 24.20 22.86
C GLU A 170 0.30 23.18 24.00
N ARG A 171 0.22 23.64 25.26
CA ARG A 171 0.14 22.79 26.45
C ARG A 171 -1.15 21.96 26.48
N LEU A 172 -2.30 22.56 26.15
CA LEU A 172 -3.59 21.87 26.11
C LEU A 172 -3.61 20.77 25.04
N PHE A 173 -3.10 21.05 23.83
CA PHE A 173 -2.90 20.00 22.83
C PHE A 173 -1.94 18.91 23.31
N GLY A 174 -0.80 19.29 23.91
CA GLY A 174 0.19 18.35 24.44
C GLY A 174 -0.30 17.50 25.62
N THR A 175 -1.40 17.90 26.27
CA THR A 175 -2.05 17.16 27.36
C THR A 175 -3.35 16.47 26.94
N GLY A 176 -3.64 16.41 25.62
CA GLY A 176 -4.79 15.68 25.09
C GLY A 176 -6.14 16.38 25.31
N ARG A 177 -6.16 17.72 25.39
CA ARG A 177 -7.37 18.53 25.61
C ARG A 177 -7.70 19.39 24.37
N PRO A 178 -7.95 18.78 23.19
CA PRO A 178 -8.06 19.53 21.93
C PRO A 178 -9.21 20.53 21.92
N ALA A 179 -10.39 20.20 22.47
CA ALA A 179 -11.53 21.10 22.48
C ALA A 179 -11.26 22.39 23.28
N GLU A 180 -10.56 22.29 24.41
CA GLU A 180 -10.18 23.46 25.20
C GLU A 180 -9.07 24.26 24.53
N ALA A 181 -8.12 23.58 23.89
CA ALA A 181 -7.07 24.19 23.10
C ALA A 181 -7.65 25.02 21.93
N GLU A 182 -8.63 24.46 21.23
CA GLU A 182 -9.32 25.10 20.10
C GLU A 182 -10.17 26.28 20.57
N ALA A 183 -10.93 26.13 21.66
CA ALA A 183 -11.71 27.24 22.22
C ALA A 183 -10.82 28.44 22.60
N LEU A 184 -9.66 28.18 23.23
CA LEU A 184 -8.71 29.24 23.54
C LEU A 184 -8.02 29.79 22.27
N ALA A 185 -7.75 28.97 21.27
CA ALA A 185 -7.22 29.45 19.99
C ALA A 185 -8.22 30.36 19.26
N ASP A 186 -9.50 30.03 19.29
CA ASP A 186 -10.57 30.84 18.70
C ASP A 186 -10.74 32.15 19.47
N ALA A 187 -10.64 32.14 20.80
CA ALA A 187 -10.62 33.35 21.62
C ALA A 187 -9.41 34.27 21.33
N ILE A 188 -8.26 33.72 20.91
CA ILE A 188 -7.13 34.53 20.45
C ILE A 188 -7.47 35.24 19.14
N TRP A 189 -8.15 34.56 18.19
CA TRP A 189 -8.60 35.21 16.96
C TRP A 189 -9.56 36.36 17.25
N GLU A 190 -10.54 36.15 18.13
CA GLU A 190 -11.47 37.19 18.55
C GLU A 190 -10.74 38.39 19.19
N ALA A 191 -9.75 38.12 20.04
CA ALA A 191 -8.93 39.17 20.67
C ALA A 191 -8.03 39.93 19.67
N LEU A 192 -7.68 39.29 18.55
CA LEU A 192 -7.00 39.93 17.41
C LEU A 192 -7.99 40.69 16.50
N GLY A 193 -9.29 40.65 16.78
CA GLY A 193 -10.33 41.29 15.98
C GLY A 193 -10.68 40.54 14.69
N GLU A 194 -10.35 39.24 14.62
CA GLU A 194 -10.54 38.39 13.45
C GLU A 194 -11.42 37.19 13.77
N THR A 195 -12.09 36.66 12.74
CA THR A 195 -12.76 35.37 12.83
C THR A 195 -11.78 34.25 12.51
N GLN A 196 -11.89 33.14 13.25
CA GLN A 196 -11.20 31.88 12.94
C GLN A 196 -11.28 31.54 11.44
N PRO A 197 -10.15 31.51 10.69
CA PRO A 197 -10.17 31.27 9.24
C PRO A 197 -10.69 29.90 8.79
N GLN A 198 -10.65 28.88 9.64
CA GLN A 198 -11.03 27.50 9.29
C GLN A 198 -11.93 26.84 10.35
N PRO A 199 -13.17 27.34 10.56
CA PRO A 199 -14.03 26.87 11.66
C PRO A 199 -14.43 25.39 11.53
N GLY A 200 -14.37 24.82 10.32
CA GLY A 200 -14.67 23.42 10.05
C GLY A 200 -13.53 22.45 10.35
N LEU A 201 -12.31 22.92 10.63
CA LEU A 201 -11.10 22.10 10.77
C LEU A 201 -10.60 22.01 12.22
N ASN A 202 -11.35 21.29 13.06
CA ASN A 202 -10.97 20.98 14.43
C ASN A 202 -10.51 19.52 14.59
N LEU A 203 -9.61 19.27 15.53
CA LEU A 203 -9.25 17.93 15.97
C LEU A 203 -10.35 17.35 16.86
N SER A 204 -11.02 18.17 17.67
CA SER A 204 -12.12 17.73 18.56
C SER A 204 -13.33 17.14 17.83
N ASN A 205 -13.61 17.60 16.60
CA ASN A 205 -14.71 17.09 15.77
C ASN A 205 -14.23 16.21 14.60
N ALA A 206 -12.93 15.89 14.52
CA ALA A 206 -12.39 15.04 13.45
C ALA A 206 -13.04 13.65 13.44
N ARG A 207 -13.40 13.13 14.63
CA ARG A 207 -14.14 11.88 14.76
C ARG A 207 -15.52 11.95 14.11
N GLU A 208 -16.28 13.01 14.37
CA GLU A 208 -17.60 13.22 13.78
C GLU A 208 -17.53 13.30 12.25
N ARG A 209 -16.54 14.04 11.71
CA ARG A 209 -16.30 14.09 10.26
C ARG A 209 -15.97 12.71 9.68
N ALA A 210 -15.13 11.93 10.38
CA ALA A 210 -14.78 10.58 9.96
C ALA A 210 -15.98 9.64 9.98
N ASP A 211 -16.83 9.70 11.02
CA ASP A 211 -18.03 8.86 11.09
C ASP A 211 -19.04 9.22 9.98
N LYS A 212 -19.23 10.52 9.70
CA LYS A 212 -20.08 10.98 8.59
C LYS A 212 -19.57 10.47 7.24
N MET A 213 -18.27 10.65 6.97
CA MET A 213 -17.64 10.20 5.73
C MET A 213 -17.69 8.67 5.59
N ALA A 214 -17.48 7.91 6.67
CA ALA A 214 -17.54 6.45 6.62
C ALA A 214 -18.92 5.94 6.13
N GLU A 215 -20.01 6.53 6.63
CA GLU A 215 -21.36 6.15 6.21
C GLU A 215 -21.66 6.61 4.78
N GLY A 216 -21.21 7.81 4.39
CA GLY A 216 -21.37 8.28 3.01
C GLY A 216 -20.58 7.44 2.00
N MET A 217 -19.35 7.06 2.32
CA MET A 217 -18.54 6.17 1.49
C MET A 217 -19.13 4.76 1.41
N LEU A 218 -19.69 4.23 2.51
CA LEU A 218 -20.38 2.94 2.46
C LEU A 218 -21.58 2.97 1.52
N ALA A 219 -22.40 4.02 1.59
CA ALA A 219 -23.53 4.18 0.67
C ALA A 219 -23.06 4.30 -0.80
N GLY A 220 -21.94 4.98 -1.05
CA GLY A 220 -21.35 5.06 -2.39
C GLY A 220 -20.77 3.73 -2.87
N TYR A 221 -20.11 2.97 -1.99
CA TYR A 221 -19.64 1.62 -2.28
C TYR A 221 -20.80 0.69 -2.65
N GLU A 222 -21.89 0.70 -1.86
CA GLU A 222 -23.08 -0.10 -2.13
C GLU A 222 -23.70 0.25 -3.50
N GLU A 223 -23.79 1.54 -3.83
CA GLU A 223 -24.25 1.97 -5.16
C GLU A 223 -23.29 1.54 -6.28
N LEU A 224 -21.98 1.71 -6.10
CA LEU A 224 -20.99 1.29 -7.08
C LEU A 224 -21.07 -0.22 -7.34
N ARG A 225 -21.18 -1.04 -6.29
CA ARG A 225 -21.35 -2.50 -6.41
C ARG A 225 -22.69 -2.89 -7.07
N ARG A 226 -23.74 -2.07 -6.93
CA ARG A 226 -25.02 -2.26 -7.63
C ARG A 226 -24.89 -1.95 -9.13
N LEU A 227 -24.14 -0.91 -9.48
CA LEU A 227 -23.91 -0.48 -10.87
C LEU A 227 -22.93 -1.41 -11.59
N ASP A 228 -21.89 -1.86 -10.89
CA ASP A 228 -20.81 -2.69 -11.41
C ASP A 228 -20.46 -3.83 -10.43
N PRO A 229 -21.18 -4.96 -10.50
CA PRO A 229 -20.91 -6.11 -9.65
C PRO A 229 -19.64 -6.87 -10.06
N ALA A 230 -19.05 -6.61 -11.23
CA ALA A 230 -17.95 -7.38 -11.79
C ALA A 230 -16.57 -6.98 -11.23
N HIS A 231 -16.40 -5.71 -10.83
CA HIS A 231 -15.11 -5.19 -10.37
C HIS A 231 -15.12 -4.91 -8.86
N PRO A 232 -14.13 -5.43 -8.10
CA PRO A 232 -13.96 -5.09 -6.68
C PRO A 232 -13.59 -3.61 -6.50
N VAL A 233 -13.70 -3.17 -5.24
CA VAL A 233 -13.33 -1.83 -4.79
C VAL A 233 -12.15 -1.92 -3.82
N VAL A 234 -11.11 -1.12 -4.05
CA VAL A 234 -9.92 -1.00 -3.20
C VAL A 234 -10.02 0.25 -2.34
N MET A 235 -9.63 0.15 -1.07
CA MET A 235 -9.43 1.29 -0.19
C MET A 235 -8.00 1.37 0.32
N ASN A 236 -7.27 2.39 -0.12
CA ASN A 236 -5.95 2.71 0.40
C ASN A 236 -6.05 3.56 1.68
N HIS A 237 -5.52 3.04 2.79
CA HIS A 237 -5.42 3.73 4.07
C HIS A 237 -4.02 4.28 4.28
N ALA A 238 -3.92 5.43 4.95
CA ALA A 238 -2.64 5.88 5.50
C ALA A 238 -2.11 4.87 6.53
N PRO A 239 -0.79 4.83 6.80
CA PRO A 239 -0.16 3.98 7.81
C PRO A 239 -0.40 4.55 9.22
N ARG A 240 -1.66 4.77 9.58
CA ARG A 240 -2.13 5.53 10.75
C ARG A 240 -3.43 4.94 11.28
N ASN A 241 -4.08 5.69 12.18
CA ASN A 241 -5.39 5.44 12.75
C ASN A 241 -5.47 4.13 13.57
N SER A 242 -6.53 3.95 14.36
CA SER A 242 -6.72 2.71 15.13
C SER A 242 -7.35 1.61 14.28
N VAL A 243 -7.10 0.33 14.64
CA VAL A 243 -7.72 -0.82 13.96
C VAL A 243 -9.26 -0.72 13.87
N PRO A 244 -9.99 -0.28 14.92
CA PRO A 244 -11.43 -0.07 14.80
C PRO A 244 -11.85 1.02 13.80
N GLN A 245 -11.08 2.09 13.66
CA GLN A 245 -11.36 3.14 12.65
C GLN A 245 -11.09 2.62 11.24
N LEU A 246 -9.98 1.91 11.05
CA LEU A 246 -9.67 1.22 9.80
C LEU A 246 -10.78 0.24 9.43
N ALA A 247 -11.27 -0.55 10.39
CA ALA A 247 -12.37 -1.51 10.19
C ALA A 247 -13.67 -0.82 9.75
N GLN A 248 -14.01 0.33 10.37
CA GLN A 248 -15.20 1.09 10.03
C GLN A 248 -15.19 1.56 8.57
N PHE A 249 -14.09 2.17 8.12
CA PHE A 249 -13.94 2.60 6.73
C PHE A 249 -13.84 1.41 5.76
N SER A 250 -13.16 0.34 6.17
CA SER A 250 -12.98 -0.86 5.35
C SER A 250 -14.28 -1.59 5.01
N ARG A 251 -15.42 -1.21 5.61
CA ARG A 251 -16.76 -1.66 5.17
C ARG A 251 -17.06 -1.26 3.71
N ALA A 252 -16.50 -0.16 3.23
CA ALA A 252 -16.75 0.40 1.90
C ALA A 252 -15.73 -0.04 0.82
N ALA A 253 -15.19 -1.26 0.94
CA ALA A 253 -14.24 -1.83 -0.02
C ALA A 253 -14.22 -3.36 0.02
N ASP A 254 -13.75 -4.01 -1.03
CA ASP A 254 -13.54 -5.46 -1.11
C ASP A 254 -12.07 -5.83 -0.84
N ILE A 255 -11.15 -4.93 -1.17
CA ILE A 255 -9.70 -5.03 -0.95
C ILE A 255 -9.27 -3.85 -0.09
N ILE A 256 -8.40 -4.08 0.88
CA ILE A 256 -7.82 -3.01 1.71
C ILE A 256 -6.33 -2.86 1.43
N ALA A 257 -5.87 -1.63 1.42
CA ALA A 257 -4.50 -1.27 1.13
C ALA A 257 -3.96 -0.29 2.15
N CYS A 258 -2.64 -0.17 2.19
CA CYS A 258 -1.98 0.86 2.96
C CYS A 258 -0.64 1.20 2.32
N ASP A 259 -0.32 2.49 2.32
CA ASP A 259 0.93 3.00 1.83
C ASP A 259 1.97 3.20 2.93
N ILE A 260 3.13 2.57 2.78
CA ILE A 260 4.18 2.64 3.79
C ILE A 260 5.56 2.75 3.16
N TYR A 261 6.25 3.84 3.50
CA TYR A 261 7.53 4.24 2.92
C TYR A 261 8.60 4.44 4.01
N PRO A 262 9.10 3.35 4.62
CA PRO A 262 9.96 3.42 5.80
C PRO A 262 11.43 3.66 5.48
N VAL A 263 11.82 3.75 4.21
CA VAL A 263 13.22 3.81 3.79
C VAL A 263 13.61 5.22 3.35
N PRO A 264 14.76 5.75 3.79
CA PRO A 264 15.64 5.23 4.83
C PRO A 264 15.09 5.53 6.22
N ARG A 265 15.47 4.72 7.21
CA ARG A 265 15.19 5.02 8.62
C ARG A 265 16.07 6.18 9.08
N THR A 266 15.52 7.39 9.13
CA THR A 266 16.19 8.59 9.64
C THR A 266 15.21 9.45 10.44
N ARG A 267 15.74 10.43 11.18
CA ARG A 267 14.89 11.41 11.92
C ARG A 267 13.97 12.23 11.01
N HIS A 268 14.26 12.28 9.71
CA HIS A 268 13.50 13.05 8.73
C HIS A 268 12.38 12.23 8.09
N VAL A 269 12.41 10.90 8.20
CA VAL A 269 11.40 9.99 7.65
C VAL A 269 10.51 9.49 8.78
N ASN A 270 9.26 9.96 8.80
CA ASN A 270 8.27 9.61 9.82
C ASN A 270 6.99 9.04 9.20
N HIS A 271 7.11 8.15 8.21
CA HIS A 271 5.94 7.52 7.58
C HIS A 271 5.32 6.41 8.40
N SER A 272 6.02 5.83 9.38
CA SER A 272 5.44 4.87 10.34
C SER A 272 5.19 5.53 11.70
N ASP A 273 4.00 5.34 12.28
CA ASP A 273 3.67 5.68 13.67
C ASP A 273 3.69 4.47 14.62
N LEU A 274 4.04 3.28 14.11
CA LEU A 274 4.35 2.12 14.94
C LEU A 274 5.68 2.33 15.67
N MET A 275 5.85 1.62 16.79
CA MET A 275 7.11 1.61 17.53
C MET A 275 8.26 1.07 16.69
N ASP A 276 7.98 0.06 15.86
CA ASP A 276 8.88 -0.36 14.80
C ASP A 276 8.78 0.61 13.61
N GLN A 277 9.88 1.33 13.39
CA GLN A 277 10.05 2.26 12.27
C GLN A 277 11.11 1.75 11.27
N THR A 278 11.47 0.48 11.33
CA THR A 278 12.33 -0.15 10.32
C THR A 278 11.49 -0.63 9.14
N MET A 279 12.11 -1.31 8.17
CA MET A 279 11.38 -1.89 7.05
C MET A 279 10.36 -2.96 7.47
N SER A 280 10.54 -3.64 8.61
CA SER A 280 9.55 -4.64 9.09
C SER A 280 8.22 -4.01 9.52
N SER A 281 8.16 -2.68 9.60
CA SER A 281 6.89 -1.96 9.76
C SER A 281 5.92 -2.24 8.61
N VAL A 282 6.42 -2.53 7.40
CA VAL A 282 5.58 -2.92 6.25
C VAL A 282 4.67 -4.10 6.61
N GLY A 283 5.26 -5.18 7.13
CA GLY A 283 4.54 -6.34 7.61
C GLY A 283 3.67 -6.05 8.83
N GLY A 284 4.12 -5.13 9.70
CA GLY A 284 3.30 -4.61 10.80
C GLY A 284 1.98 -3.96 10.33
N TYR A 285 2.02 -3.17 9.26
CA TYR A 285 0.79 -2.60 8.68
C TYR A 285 -0.04 -3.65 7.93
N THR A 286 0.58 -4.63 7.27
CA THR A 286 -0.16 -5.77 6.68
C THR A 286 -1.02 -6.48 7.74
N GLU A 287 -0.45 -6.77 8.91
CA GLU A 287 -1.18 -7.42 10.01
C GLU A 287 -2.30 -6.53 10.57
N ARG A 288 -2.05 -5.21 10.68
CA ARG A 288 -3.09 -4.26 11.12
C ARG A 288 -4.27 -4.20 10.16
N LEU A 289 -4.00 -4.23 8.85
CA LEU A 289 -5.03 -4.30 7.83
C LEU A 289 -5.84 -5.61 7.94
N LYS A 290 -5.17 -6.76 8.06
CA LYS A 290 -5.84 -8.06 8.26
C LYS A 290 -6.71 -8.08 9.52
N ALA A 291 -6.26 -7.43 10.59
CA ALA A 291 -7.04 -7.27 11.82
C ALA A 291 -8.25 -6.33 11.63
N ALA A 292 -8.11 -5.29 10.79
CA ALA A 292 -9.17 -4.33 10.51
C ALA A 292 -10.28 -4.89 9.61
N ALA A 293 -9.94 -5.70 8.61
CA ALA A 293 -10.94 -6.38 7.77
C ALA A 293 -10.60 -7.85 7.53
N PRO A 294 -10.87 -8.73 8.52
CA PRO A 294 -10.67 -10.16 8.37
C PRO A 294 -11.43 -10.69 7.15
N GLY A 295 -10.75 -11.50 6.33
CA GLY A 295 -11.33 -12.09 5.13
C GLY A 295 -11.18 -11.25 3.86
N LYS A 296 -10.71 -9.99 3.95
CA LYS A 296 -10.42 -9.16 2.76
C LYS A 296 -8.94 -9.28 2.37
N PRO A 297 -8.62 -9.37 1.07
CA PRO A 297 -7.25 -9.24 0.59
C PRO A 297 -6.61 -7.92 1.01
N VAL A 298 -5.31 -8.02 1.25
CA VAL A 298 -4.46 -6.87 1.51
C VAL A 298 -3.53 -6.62 0.33
N TRP A 299 -3.56 -5.41 -0.23
CA TRP A 299 -2.58 -4.94 -1.22
C TRP A 299 -1.71 -3.85 -0.60
N LEU A 300 -0.40 -4.04 -0.50
CA LEU A 300 0.49 -3.02 0.09
C LEU A 300 0.97 -2.05 -0.99
N VAL A 301 0.90 -0.76 -0.69
CA VAL A 301 1.48 0.29 -1.51
C VAL A 301 2.89 0.58 -0.99
N LEU A 302 3.89 0.14 -1.76
CA LEU A 302 5.31 0.16 -1.41
C LEU A 302 6.06 1.34 -2.04
N GLN A 303 7.19 1.64 -1.44
CA GLN A 303 8.04 2.77 -1.81
C GLN A 303 8.73 2.56 -3.16
N GLY A 304 8.32 3.32 -4.17
CA GLY A 304 8.92 3.40 -5.51
C GLY A 304 9.70 4.69 -5.76
N PHE A 305 10.18 5.35 -4.71
CA PHE A 305 10.88 6.65 -4.75
C PHE A 305 11.85 6.80 -3.56
N GLY A 306 12.66 7.86 -3.56
CA GLY A 306 13.38 8.34 -2.36
C GLY A 306 12.77 9.64 -1.86
N TRP A 307 12.73 9.87 -0.55
CA TRP A 307 12.13 11.07 0.02
C TRP A 307 12.66 12.39 -0.54
N ALA A 308 13.93 12.43 -0.97
CA ALA A 308 14.52 13.58 -1.66
C ALA A 308 13.87 13.90 -3.02
N ASP A 309 13.25 12.92 -3.68
CA ASP A 309 12.60 13.06 -4.99
C ASP A 309 11.28 13.84 -4.90
N ILE A 310 10.62 13.81 -3.73
CA ILE A 310 9.33 14.47 -3.50
C ILE A 310 9.39 15.64 -2.51
N GLN A 311 10.56 15.89 -1.90
CA GLN A 311 10.81 17.00 -0.96
C GLN A 311 12.00 17.85 -1.44
N PRO A 312 11.83 18.59 -2.56
CA PRO A 312 12.93 19.32 -3.21
C PRO A 312 13.48 20.50 -2.38
N GLU A 313 12.76 20.97 -1.37
CA GLU A 313 13.10 22.10 -0.52
C GLU A 313 14.21 21.81 0.50
N HIS A 314 14.56 20.55 0.71
CA HIS A 314 15.61 20.16 1.66
C HIS A 314 17.02 20.55 1.19
N THR A 315 17.91 20.79 2.18
CA THR A 315 19.33 21.09 1.90
C THR A 315 20.01 19.90 1.22
N PRO A 316 21.12 20.12 0.48
CA PRO A 316 21.86 19.03 -0.16
C PRO A 316 22.28 17.90 0.82
N GLU A 317 22.61 18.25 2.06
CA GLU A 317 22.98 17.29 3.11
C GLU A 317 21.77 16.47 3.55
N ALA A 318 20.63 17.12 3.81
CA ALA A 318 19.39 16.42 4.17
C ALA A 318 18.91 15.50 3.04
N LYS A 319 19.06 15.92 1.77
CA LYS A 319 18.72 15.08 0.62
C LYS A 319 19.53 13.77 0.56
N LYS A 320 20.78 13.77 1.01
CA LYS A 320 21.59 12.53 1.11
C LYS A 320 21.04 11.56 2.14
N GLU A 321 20.49 12.08 3.25
CA GLU A 321 19.81 11.27 4.28
C GLU A 321 18.41 10.80 3.85
N LEU A 322 17.86 11.33 2.75
CA LEU A 322 16.54 11.01 2.19
C LEU A 322 16.65 10.18 0.90
N ARG A 323 17.64 9.29 0.86
CA ARG A 323 18.01 8.46 -0.30
C ARG A 323 16.88 7.54 -0.78
N ARG A 324 17.04 7.01 -1.99
CA ARG A 324 16.22 5.92 -2.54
C ARG A 324 16.52 4.59 -1.83
N PRO A 325 15.55 3.64 -1.76
CA PRO A 325 15.82 2.27 -1.34
C PRO A 325 16.86 1.58 -2.22
N THR A 326 17.63 0.67 -1.65
CA THR A 326 18.48 -0.27 -2.41
C THR A 326 17.66 -1.46 -2.90
N LEU A 327 18.18 -2.24 -3.87
CA LEU A 327 17.56 -3.50 -4.29
C LEU A 327 17.21 -4.42 -3.11
N ALA A 328 18.12 -4.58 -2.16
CA ALA A 328 17.90 -5.45 -0.99
C ALA A 328 16.76 -4.96 -0.10
N GLU A 329 16.65 -3.64 0.11
CA GLU A 329 15.59 -3.02 0.90
C GLU A 329 14.22 -3.12 0.18
N THR A 330 14.17 -2.84 -1.12
CA THR A 330 12.96 -3.02 -1.95
C THR A 330 12.49 -4.47 -1.92
N ARG A 331 13.42 -5.40 -2.09
CA ARG A 331 13.16 -6.84 -2.02
C ARG A 331 12.64 -7.23 -0.64
N PHE A 332 13.29 -6.79 0.44
CA PHE A 332 12.83 -7.08 1.80
C PHE A 332 11.41 -6.57 2.08
N MET A 333 11.10 -5.31 1.74
CA MET A 333 9.75 -4.76 1.96
C MET A 333 8.67 -5.58 1.25
N ALA A 334 8.94 -6.00 -0.01
CA ALA A 334 8.02 -6.83 -0.78
C ALA A 334 7.76 -8.18 -0.10
N TYR A 335 8.81 -8.94 0.24
CA TYR A 335 8.64 -10.23 0.89
C TYR A 335 8.09 -10.12 2.31
N ASN A 336 8.43 -9.07 3.06
CA ASN A 336 7.86 -8.84 4.39
C ASN A 336 6.34 -8.62 4.33
N ALA A 337 5.84 -7.86 3.34
CA ALA A 337 4.42 -7.76 3.08
C ALA A 337 3.81 -9.13 2.72
N ILE A 338 4.44 -9.88 1.81
CA ILE A 338 3.95 -11.18 1.32
C ILE A 338 3.83 -12.20 2.45
N VAL A 339 4.89 -12.39 3.26
CA VAL A 339 4.87 -13.40 4.34
C VAL A 339 3.86 -13.07 5.43
N ARG A 340 3.54 -11.78 5.62
CA ARG A 340 2.47 -11.31 6.52
C ARG A 340 1.08 -11.39 5.88
N GLY A 341 0.97 -11.89 4.65
CA GLY A 341 -0.30 -12.23 4.02
C GLY A 341 -0.80 -11.21 2.99
N ALA A 342 0.04 -10.28 2.52
CA ALA A 342 -0.32 -9.47 1.36
C ALA A 342 -0.58 -10.38 0.14
N ARG A 343 -1.55 -9.97 -0.69
CA ARG A 343 -1.99 -10.65 -1.91
C ARG A 343 -1.79 -9.81 -3.17
N GLY A 344 -1.21 -8.62 -2.99
CA GLY A 344 -0.82 -7.71 -4.04
C GLY A 344 0.16 -6.67 -3.52
N LEU A 345 1.01 -6.17 -4.40
CA LEU A 345 1.95 -5.09 -4.14
C LEU A 345 1.82 -4.05 -5.25
N VAL A 346 1.78 -2.77 -4.87
CA VAL A 346 1.70 -1.65 -5.81
C VAL A 346 2.79 -0.65 -5.43
N TYR A 347 3.54 -0.10 -6.37
CA TYR A 347 4.60 0.86 -6.07
C TYR A 347 4.15 2.29 -6.36
N TRP A 348 4.30 3.16 -5.36
CA TRP A 348 4.01 4.60 -5.52
C TRP A 348 5.28 5.42 -5.62
N GLY A 349 5.18 6.57 -6.29
CA GLY A 349 6.25 7.56 -6.39
C GLY A 349 7.20 7.35 -7.57
N THR A 350 7.00 6.31 -8.37
CA THR A 350 7.81 6.02 -9.55
C THR A 350 7.80 7.17 -10.57
N ALA A 351 6.71 7.94 -10.64
CA ALA A 351 6.59 9.12 -11.50
C ALA A 351 7.60 10.24 -11.20
N TYR A 352 8.22 10.24 -10.02
CA TYR A 352 9.20 11.23 -9.57
C TYR A 352 10.65 10.77 -9.73
N VAL A 353 10.87 9.64 -10.39
CA VAL A 353 12.19 8.99 -10.55
C VAL A 353 12.57 8.96 -12.03
N GLU A 354 13.84 9.23 -12.33
CA GLU A 354 14.39 9.07 -13.67
C GLU A 354 14.46 7.58 -14.07
N LYS A 355 13.90 7.24 -15.24
CA LYS A 355 13.76 5.85 -15.70
C LYS A 355 15.07 5.19 -16.15
N ASP A 356 16.13 5.96 -16.31
CA ASP A 356 17.48 5.46 -16.58
C ASP A 356 18.34 5.30 -15.31
N SER A 357 17.82 5.70 -14.14
CA SER A 357 18.51 5.62 -12.86
C SER A 357 18.78 4.17 -12.43
N GLU A 358 19.80 3.99 -11.59
CA GLU A 358 20.11 2.68 -10.97
C GLU A 358 18.94 2.17 -10.11
N PHE A 359 18.31 3.07 -9.35
CA PHE A 359 17.14 2.72 -8.54
C PHE A 359 15.98 2.17 -9.39
N TRP A 360 15.68 2.78 -10.54
CA TRP A 360 14.62 2.27 -11.43
C TRP A 360 14.93 0.85 -11.92
N LYS A 361 16.18 0.60 -12.33
CA LYS A 361 16.65 -0.74 -12.76
C LYS A 361 16.54 -1.75 -11.64
N ASP A 362 16.91 -1.38 -10.42
CA ASP A 362 16.79 -2.23 -9.23
C ASP A 362 15.33 -2.51 -8.87
N LEU A 363 14.45 -1.51 -8.94
CA LEU A 363 13.03 -1.69 -8.72
C LEU A 363 12.43 -2.66 -9.74
N MET A 364 12.69 -2.46 -11.04
CA MET A 364 12.22 -3.36 -12.09
C MET A 364 12.81 -4.77 -11.97
N ARG A 365 14.05 -4.91 -11.47
CA ARG A 365 14.65 -6.22 -11.16
C ARG A 365 13.93 -6.93 -10.01
N ALA A 366 13.56 -6.21 -8.95
CA ALA A 366 12.78 -6.78 -7.86
C ALA A 366 11.38 -7.20 -8.33
N VAL A 367 10.70 -6.35 -9.12
CA VAL A 367 9.40 -6.67 -9.71
C VAL A 367 9.49 -7.89 -10.62
N ARG A 368 10.54 -8.00 -11.44
CA ARG A 368 10.80 -9.18 -12.28
C ARG A 368 10.91 -10.44 -11.44
N GLU A 369 11.68 -10.42 -10.35
CA GLU A 369 11.83 -11.58 -9.47
C GLU A 369 10.45 -12.06 -8.95
N LEU A 370 9.60 -11.13 -8.53
CA LEU A 370 8.25 -11.44 -8.07
C LEU A 370 7.36 -11.95 -9.20
N ALA A 371 7.49 -11.39 -10.40
CA ALA A 371 6.74 -11.84 -11.58
C ALA A 371 7.14 -13.27 -12.00
N ASP A 372 8.43 -13.61 -11.94
CA ASP A 372 8.92 -14.96 -12.20
C ASP A 372 8.40 -15.95 -11.14
N LEU A 373 8.13 -15.47 -9.92
CA LEU A 373 7.51 -16.22 -8.83
C LEU A 373 5.98 -16.20 -8.84
N GLN A 374 5.31 -15.66 -9.87
CA GLN A 374 3.85 -15.61 -9.92
C GLN A 374 3.17 -16.96 -9.63
N PRO A 375 3.64 -18.12 -10.15
CA PRO A 375 3.04 -19.42 -9.84
C PRO A 375 3.16 -19.82 -8.36
N VAL A 376 4.19 -19.33 -7.66
CA VAL A 376 4.40 -19.54 -6.23
C VAL A 376 3.57 -18.55 -5.41
N LEU A 377 3.64 -17.26 -5.73
CA LEU A 377 2.97 -16.19 -5.00
C LEU A 377 1.44 -16.33 -5.07
N SER A 378 0.92 -16.72 -6.24
CA SER A 378 -0.52 -16.93 -6.48
C SER A 378 -1.04 -18.30 -6.04
N ALA A 379 -0.17 -19.22 -5.62
CA ALA A 379 -0.57 -20.54 -5.13
C ALA A 379 -1.28 -20.45 -3.77
N PRO A 380 -2.06 -21.47 -3.36
CA PRO A 380 -2.54 -21.56 -1.98
C PRO A 380 -1.37 -21.62 -0.99
N ASP A 381 -1.59 -21.07 0.21
CA ASP A 381 -0.67 -21.29 1.33
C ASP A 381 -0.71 -22.78 1.72
N ALA A 382 0.45 -23.39 2.00
CA ALA A 382 0.52 -24.80 2.39
C ALA A 382 0.17 -25.02 3.88
N GLY A 383 -0.05 -23.93 4.61
CA GLY A 383 -0.34 -23.91 6.04
C GLY A 383 -0.29 -22.48 6.58
N PRO A 384 -0.43 -22.29 7.89
CA PRO A 384 -0.20 -21.00 8.52
C PRO A 384 1.26 -20.54 8.34
N MET A 385 1.50 -19.24 8.52
CA MET A 385 2.85 -18.70 8.64
C MET A 385 3.57 -19.39 9.81
N ILE A 386 4.83 -19.76 9.59
CA ILE A 386 5.68 -20.45 10.55
C ILE A 386 6.56 -19.41 11.23
N GLU A 387 6.53 -19.36 12.56
CA GLU A 387 7.55 -18.67 13.36
C GLU A 387 8.73 -19.63 13.57
N ALA A 388 9.93 -19.19 13.21
CA ALA A 388 11.11 -20.03 13.31
C ALA A 388 11.67 -20.07 14.73
N ASP A 389 12.20 -21.23 15.14
CA ASP A 389 13.05 -21.32 16.32
C ASP A 389 14.38 -20.62 16.05
N LEU A 390 14.86 -19.82 17.00
CA LEU A 390 16.07 -19.02 16.83
C LEU A 390 17.20 -19.57 17.70
N ALA A 391 18.40 -19.67 17.11
CA ALA A 391 19.60 -19.96 17.89
C ALA A 391 19.86 -18.82 18.90
N PRO A 392 20.44 -19.11 20.09
CA PRO A 392 20.75 -18.08 21.08
C PRO A 392 21.57 -16.92 20.49
N THR A 393 21.12 -15.70 20.76
CA THR A 393 21.76 -14.45 20.34
C THR A 393 21.70 -13.43 21.47
N TRP A 394 22.38 -12.29 21.30
CA TRP A 394 22.37 -11.19 22.26
C TRP A 394 21.15 -10.26 22.12
N GLY A 395 20.44 -10.32 20.98
CA GLY A 395 19.27 -9.51 20.70
C GLY A 395 18.06 -9.90 21.56
N SER A 396 17.18 -8.93 21.85
CA SER A 396 15.93 -9.19 22.60
C SER A 396 14.84 -9.87 21.77
N LEU A 397 14.98 -9.86 20.44
CA LEU A 397 14.10 -10.57 19.50
C LEU A 397 12.61 -10.23 19.68
N ASP A 398 12.27 -8.94 19.75
CA ASP A 398 10.86 -8.50 19.68
C ASP A 398 10.20 -8.86 18.34
N ARG A 399 11.04 -9.11 17.33
CA ARG A 399 10.76 -9.76 16.05
C ARG A 399 11.83 -10.80 15.75
N GLY A 400 11.49 -11.75 14.88
CA GLY A 400 12.35 -12.88 14.52
C GLY A 400 12.30 -13.25 13.05
N VAL A 401 12.53 -14.54 12.77
CA VAL A 401 12.42 -15.10 11.42
C VAL A 401 11.05 -15.75 11.25
N ILE A 402 10.37 -15.40 10.18
CA ILE A 402 9.06 -15.96 9.81
C ILE A 402 9.12 -16.55 8.41
N ALA A 403 8.29 -17.56 8.15
CA ALA A 403 8.20 -18.19 6.84
C ALA A 403 6.75 -18.38 6.40
N LEU A 404 6.46 -18.06 5.14
CA LEU A 404 5.19 -18.40 4.49
C LEU A 404 5.39 -19.64 3.60
N PRO A 405 4.78 -20.79 3.94
CA PRO A 405 4.82 -21.96 3.08
C PRO A 405 3.78 -21.85 1.95
N LYS A 406 4.19 -22.12 0.70
CA LYS A 406 3.32 -22.06 -0.50
C LYS A 406 3.26 -23.42 -1.16
N ASN A 407 2.05 -23.91 -1.44
CA ASN A 407 1.86 -25.22 -2.08
C ASN A 407 1.85 -25.08 -3.60
N THR A 408 2.80 -25.71 -4.29
CA THR A 408 2.90 -25.68 -5.75
C THR A 408 3.00 -27.10 -6.30
N ASP A 409 2.86 -27.27 -7.61
CA ASP A 409 3.05 -28.57 -8.29
C ASP A 409 4.46 -29.13 -8.12
N SER A 410 5.45 -28.27 -7.84
CA SER A 410 6.84 -28.65 -7.55
C SER A 410 7.10 -28.98 -6.07
N GLY A 411 6.07 -28.89 -5.22
CA GLY A 411 6.17 -29.08 -3.78
C GLY A 411 6.01 -27.77 -3.00
N MET A 412 6.27 -27.86 -1.69
CA MET A 412 6.13 -26.75 -0.76
C MET A 412 7.34 -25.83 -0.85
N TRP A 413 7.14 -24.60 -1.31
CA TRP A 413 8.11 -23.50 -1.24
C TRP A 413 8.04 -22.80 0.11
N LEU A 414 9.16 -22.22 0.56
CA LEU A 414 9.21 -21.44 1.80
C LEU A 414 9.74 -20.04 1.49
N LEU A 415 8.91 -19.02 1.72
CA LEU A 415 9.30 -17.61 1.64
C LEU A 415 9.67 -17.15 3.05
N VAL A 416 10.95 -16.93 3.32
CA VAL A 416 11.48 -16.68 4.67
C VAL A 416 11.98 -15.25 4.78
N VAL A 417 11.62 -14.56 5.87
CA VAL A 417 12.02 -13.18 6.15
C VAL A 417 12.57 -13.08 7.56
N ASN A 418 13.76 -12.47 7.70
CA ASN A 418 14.27 -12.05 9.00
C ASN A 418 13.83 -10.62 9.30
N GLU A 419 12.83 -10.44 10.17
CA GLU A 419 12.38 -9.09 10.53
C GLU A 419 13.34 -8.37 11.49
N TRP A 420 14.27 -9.10 12.10
CA TRP A 420 15.25 -8.53 13.02
C TRP A 420 16.37 -7.78 12.27
N THR A 421 16.97 -6.81 12.97
CA THR A 421 18.00 -5.93 12.42
C THR A 421 19.42 -6.49 12.48
N ASP A 422 19.59 -7.72 13.00
CA ASP A 422 20.86 -8.45 13.03
C ASP A 422 20.72 -9.80 12.32
N PRO A 423 21.84 -10.39 11.84
CA PRO A 423 21.82 -11.74 11.30
C PRO A 423 21.41 -12.77 12.37
N LEU A 424 20.66 -13.78 11.94
CA LEU A 424 20.16 -14.85 12.81
C LEU A 424 20.45 -16.22 12.21
N THR A 425 20.46 -17.25 13.06
CA THR A 425 20.32 -18.65 12.63
C THR A 425 18.95 -19.13 13.07
N TYR A 426 18.18 -19.64 12.14
CA TYR A 426 16.78 -20.02 12.33
C TYR A 426 16.57 -21.48 11.97
N THR A 427 15.57 -22.09 12.59
CA THR A 427 15.14 -23.47 12.34
C THR A 427 13.63 -23.47 12.09
N LEU A 428 13.21 -23.98 10.92
CA LEU A 428 11.81 -24.15 10.57
C LEU A 428 11.38 -25.58 10.89
N PRO A 429 10.38 -25.79 11.77
CA PRO A 429 9.80 -27.11 12.01
C PRO A 429 8.88 -27.48 10.84
N LEU A 430 9.36 -28.32 9.91
CA LEU A 430 8.62 -28.71 8.73
C LEU A 430 7.88 -30.04 8.87
N GLY A 431 8.25 -30.87 9.85
CA GLY A 431 7.68 -32.20 10.08
C GLY A 431 8.45 -33.34 9.39
N GLU A 432 8.31 -34.55 9.93
CA GLU A 432 8.99 -35.76 9.43
C GLU A 432 8.61 -36.13 7.98
N GLU A 433 7.44 -35.69 7.51
CA GLU A 433 6.99 -35.84 6.12
C GLU A 433 7.82 -35.04 5.11
N HIS A 434 8.66 -34.12 5.60
CA HIS A 434 9.64 -33.39 4.81
C HIS A 434 11.08 -33.92 4.97
N GLU A 435 11.31 -34.97 5.77
CA GLU A 435 12.64 -35.50 6.04
C GLU A 435 13.42 -35.83 4.75
N GLY A 436 14.68 -35.39 4.70
CA GLY A 436 15.55 -35.60 3.54
C GLY A 436 15.25 -34.72 2.32
N LYS A 437 14.18 -33.90 2.33
CA LYS A 437 13.93 -32.94 1.24
C LYS A 437 15.01 -31.87 1.24
N ARG A 438 15.51 -31.54 0.04
CA ARG A 438 16.49 -30.49 -0.18
C ARG A 438 15.79 -29.20 -0.58
N TYR A 439 16.27 -28.09 -0.02
CA TYR A 439 15.79 -26.74 -0.29
C TYR A 439 16.97 -25.88 -0.76
N THR A 440 16.76 -25.09 -1.81
CA THR A 440 17.77 -24.16 -2.34
C THR A 440 17.21 -22.78 -2.60
N ASP A 441 18.01 -21.75 -2.32
CA ASP A 441 17.82 -20.39 -2.81
C ASP A 441 19.10 -19.96 -3.54
N PRO A 442 19.11 -20.06 -4.89
CA PRO A 442 20.27 -19.68 -5.69
C PRO A 442 20.65 -18.20 -5.59
N ALA A 443 19.68 -17.30 -5.33
CA ALA A 443 19.94 -15.87 -5.23
C ALA A 443 20.65 -15.52 -3.93
N ALA A 444 20.29 -16.19 -2.83
CA ALA A 444 20.98 -16.07 -1.54
C ALA A 444 22.23 -16.97 -1.45
N GLY A 445 22.39 -17.94 -2.35
CA GLY A 445 23.51 -18.89 -2.34
C GLY A 445 23.43 -19.88 -1.17
N VAL A 446 22.22 -20.21 -0.73
CA VAL A 446 22.00 -21.11 0.42
C VAL A 446 21.30 -22.40 0.00
N GLU A 447 21.62 -23.46 0.70
CA GLU A 447 20.98 -24.76 0.58
C GLU A 447 20.92 -25.47 1.92
N ALA A 448 19.87 -26.25 2.14
CA ALA A 448 19.73 -27.07 3.33
C ALA A 448 18.91 -28.32 3.01
N VAL A 449 19.08 -29.35 3.84
CA VAL A 449 18.30 -30.58 3.79
C VAL A 449 17.56 -30.69 5.10
N VAL A 450 16.28 -31.06 5.04
CA VAL A 450 15.47 -31.30 6.24
C VAL A 450 16.05 -32.48 7.00
N LYS A 451 16.35 -32.26 8.28
CA LYS A 451 16.87 -33.27 9.21
C LYS A 451 16.09 -33.20 10.50
N ASP A 452 15.72 -34.36 11.03
CA ASP A 452 14.90 -34.48 12.24
C ASP A 452 13.60 -33.65 12.11
N GLY A 453 13.01 -33.63 10.89
CA GLY A 453 11.81 -32.86 10.57
C GLY A 453 12.00 -31.33 10.55
N ALA A 454 13.22 -30.82 10.55
CA ALA A 454 13.49 -29.39 10.60
C ALA A 454 14.51 -28.91 9.55
N LEU A 455 14.40 -27.64 9.15
CA LEU A 455 15.31 -26.98 8.21
C LEU A 455 16.03 -25.82 8.90
N THR A 456 17.36 -25.87 9.00
CA THR A 456 18.17 -24.84 9.67
C THR A 456 19.09 -24.11 8.71
N LEU A 457 19.08 -22.78 8.75
CA LEU A 457 19.90 -21.88 7.92
C LEU A 457 20.26 -20.61 8.70
N SER A 458 21.26 -19.87 8.21
CA SER A 458 21.58 -18.51 8.68
C SER A 458 21.09 -17.48 7.68
N ILE A 459 20.57 -16.36 8.16
CA ILE A 459 19.98 -15.28 7.35
C ILE A 459 20.50 -13.92 7.81
N GLY A 460 20.77 -13.03 6.86
CA GLY A 460 21.21 -11.66 7.14
C GLY A 460 20.14 -10.82 7.84
N PRO A 461 20.50 -9.64 8.37
CA PRO A 461 19.54 -8.69 8.92
C PRO A 461 18.57 -8.24 7.83
N GLN A 462 17.28 -8.12 8.14
CA GLN A 462 16.26 -7.66 7.20
C GLN A 462 16.44 -8.23 5.78
N SER A 463 16.64 -9.54 5.73
CA SER A 463 16.95 -10.31 4.52
C SER A 463 15.90 -11.37 4.25
N VAL A 464 15.96 -11.96 3.06
CA VAL A 464 14.94 -12.88 2.54
C VAL A 464 15.61 -14.12 1.96
N HIS A 465 15.05 -15.29 2.26
CA HIS A 465 15.28 -16.50 1.46
C HIS A 465 14.01 -16.94 0.74
N VAL A 466 14.16 -17.36 -0.51
CA VAL A 466 13.11 -17.97 -1.33
C VAL A 466 13.51 -19.42 -1.57
N LEU A 467 13.16 -20.28 -0.62
CA LEU A 467 13.62 -21.66 -0.61
C LEU A 467 12.71 -22.51 -1.50
N ARG A 468 13.27 -22.97 -2.61
CA ARG A 468 12.64 -23.89 -3.56
C ARG A 468 12.89 -25.34 -3.13
N PRO A 469 11.88 -26.22 -3.10
CA PRO A 469 12.07 -27.66 -2.94
C PRO A 469 12.69 -28.28 -4.20
N GLU A 470 13.59 -29.24 -4.03
CA GLU A 470 14.21 -30.00 -5.12
C GLU A 470 13.71 -31.44 -5.27
#